data_AF-A0A4Q6G928-F1
#
_entry.id   AF-A0A4Q6G928-F1
#
_cell.length_a   1.000
_cell.length_b   1.000
_cell.length_c   1.000
_cell.angle_alpha   90.00
_cell.angle_beta   90.00
_cell.angle_gamma   90.00
#
_symmetry.space_group_name_H-M   'P 1'
#
loop_
_entity.id
_entity.type
_entity.pdbx_description
1 polymer ?
#
loop_
_entity_poly.entity_id
_entity_poly.type
_entity_poly.pdbx_seq_one_letter_code
_entity_poly.pdbx_strand_id
1 'polypeptide(L)'
;MPLLSTHESKSDFKTMLMAYRVNHHGARPYDIAQALGVSELQVLMYSTDIMTVTPLDIGFAELFEKFTDLGLCMALTRNDSTVSEVKGVYGKPSFHGPMGMVHHDTIDLRMFTSSWSFAVAVEQIKGQDALRSFQIFDKQGRAIHKVYPQGISSEAWQSVLTTIPPRVLSLQDIAPKVNSAPLQSVPEIDAEALRSDWLKLEDTHDFHALLRKHKADRLMAFELVGKDLAREVPVQALVDVIGAARKAELTFMVFVGNGAMIQIRSGVAKETRMLGSWFNILDPDFNLHVNMQKLKHAWLVNKPSRHGVVSSLEVFDEQGELALTLFGYRTDNLPVDPSWAKLIEAAIAG
;
A
#
# COMPACT_ATOMS: atom_id res chain seq x y z
N MET A 1 -21.59 -11.53 -13.79
CA MET A 1 -20.54 -11.07 -14.73
C MET A 1 -19.76 -12.30 -15.11
N PRO A 2 -19.68 -12.68 -16.40
CA PRO A 2 -19.28 -14.02 -16.77
C PRO A 2 -17.85 -14.24 -16.30
N LEU A 3 -17.68 -15.25 -15.45
CA LEU A 3 -16.40 -15.93 -15.30
C LEU A 3 -15.86 -16.18 -16.70
N LEU A 4 -14.58 -15.88 -16.92
CA LEU A 4 -13.84 -16.46 -18.03
C LEU A 4 -14.09 -17.97 -17.94
N SER A 5 -15.04 -18.46 -18.74
CA SER A 5 -15.35 -19.88 -18.78
C SER A 5 -14.10 -20.57 -19.30
N THR A 6 -13.92 -21.83 -18.92
CA THR A 6 -12.75 -22.68 -19.19
C THR A 6 -12.43 -22.90 -20.68
N HIS A 7 -13.02 -22.12 -21.58
CA HIS A 7 -12.90 -22.16 -23.03
C HIS A 7 -12.39 -20.87 -23.69
N GLU A 8 -12.15 -19.77 -22.97
CA GLU A 8 -11.46 -18.62 -23.59
C GLU A 8 -9.97 -18.94 -23.76
N SER A 9 -9.55 -19.03 -25.02
CA SER A 9 -8.19 -19.39 -25.36
C SER A 9 -7.23 -18.25 -24.98
N LYS A 10 -5.95 -18.57 -24.74
CA LYS A 10 -4.89 -17.55 -24.53
C LYS A 10 -4.87 -16.47 -25.64
N SER A 11 -5.33 -16.82 -26.84
CA SER A 11 -5.44 -15.91 -27.99
C SER A 11 -6.54 -14.85 -27.79
N ASP A 12 -7.65 -15.21 -27.17
CA ASP A 12 -8.81 -14.34 -26.97
C ASP A 12 -8.51 -13.24 -25.94
N PHE A 13 -7.87 -13.62 -24.83
CA PHE A 13 -7.44 -12.65 -23.81
C PHE A 13 -6.37 -11.68 -24.34
N LYS A 14 -5.40 -12.16 -25.12
CA LYS A 14 -4.40 -11.30 -25.76
C LYS A 14 -5.03 -10.29 -26.72
N THR A 15 -6.01 -10.73 -27.50
CA THR A 15 -6.77 -9.87 -28.43
C THR A 15 -7.56 -8.80 -27.69
N MET A 16 -8.25 -9.18 -26.60
CA MET A 16 -8.99 -8.24 -25.75
C MET A 16 -8.07 -7.19 -25.13
N LEU A 17 -6.90 -7.59 -24.62
CA LEU A 17 -5.92 -6.69 -24.04
C LEU A 17 -5.40 -5.67 -25.07
N MET A 18 -5.09 -6.12 -26.29
CA MET A 18 -4.67 -5.25 -27.38
C MET A 18 -5.77 -4.24 -27.75
N ALA A 19 -7.01 -4.70 -27.90
CA ALA A 19 -8.16 -3.83 -28.22
C ALA A 19 -8.41 -2.76 -27.14
N TYR A 20 -8.27 -3.13 -25.86
CA TYR A 20 -8.42 -2.16 -24.76
C TYR A 20 -7.36 -1.06 -24.84
N ARG A 21 -6.09 -1.41 -25.09
CA ARG A 21 -4.97 -0.46 -25.17
C ARG A 21 -5.02 0.48 -26.36
N VAL A 22 -5.53 0.01 -27.50
CA VAL A 22 -5.74 0.86 -28.68
C VAL A 22 -6.70 2.02 -28.36
N ASN A 23 -7.69 1.78 -27.51
CA ASN A 23 -8.67 2.80 -27.12
C ASN A 23 -8.27 3.59 -25.87
N HIS A 24 -7.25 3.15 -25.12
CA HIS A 24 -6.83 3.73 -23.85
C HIS A 24 -5.30 3.84 -23.78
N HIS A 25 -4.75 4.71 -24.62
CA HIS A 25 -3.31 4.95 -24.66
C HIS A 25 -2.78 5.39 -23.29
N GLY A 26 -1.74 4.72 -22.81
CA GLY A 26 -1.12 5.02 -21.51
C GLY A 26 -1.81 4.43 -20.28
N ALA A 27 -2.89 3.64 -20.45
CA ALA A 27 -3.53 2.93 -19.34
C ALA A 27 -2.52 2.04 -18.59
N ARG A 28 -2.50 2.14 -17.26
CA ARG A 28 -1.59 1.35 -16.43
C ARG A 28 -2.12 -0.09 -16.32
N PRO A 29 -1.26 -1.10 -16.07
CA PRO A 29 -1.70 -2.49 -15.92
C PRO A 29 -2.82 -2.66 -14.89
N TYR A 30 -2.77 -1.92 -13.79
CA TYR A 30 -3.84 -1.86 -12.80
C TYR A 30 -5.18 -1.39 -13.39
N ASP A 31 -5.21 -0.31 -14.17
CA ASP A 31 -6.47 0.24 -14.72
C ASP A 31 -7.11 -0.75 -15.71
N ILE A 32 -6.28 -1.38 -16.53
CA ILE A 32 -6.69 -2.44 -17.46
C ILE A 32 -7.27 -3.64 -16.68
N ALA A 33 -6.59 -4.07 -15.62
CA ALA A 33 -7.03 -5.19 -14.79
C ALA A 33 -8.42 -4.94 -14.20
N GLN A 34 -8.65 -3.74 -13.66
CA GLN A 34 -9.96 -3.34 -13.13
C GLN A 34 -11.03 -3.31 -14.22
N ALA A 35 -10.74 -2.72 -15.39
CA ALA A 35 -11.71 -2.59 -16.46
C ALA A 35 -12.12 -3.94 -17.08
N LEU A 36 -11.20 -4.90 -17.14
CA LEU A 36 -11.43 -6.22 -17.72
C LEU A 36 -11.82 -7.28 -16.69
N GLY A 37 -11.86 -6.95 -15.39
CA GLY A 37 -12.21 -7.88 -14.33
C GLY A 37 -11.19 -9.01 -14.13
N VAL A 38 -9.91 -8.76 -14.44
CA VAL A 38 -8.79 -9.71 -14.32
C VAL A 38 -7.76 -9.20 -13.32
N SER A 39 -6.75 -10.00 -12.98
CA SER A 39 -5.67 -9.56 -12.09
C SER A 39 -4.55 -8.84 -12.83
N GLU A 40 -3.81 -8.00 -12.11
CA GLU A 40 -2.71 -7.23 -12.68
C GLU A 40 -1.58 -8.14 -13.21
N LEU A 41 -1.30 -9.24 -12.50
CA LEU A 41 -0.34 -10.24 -12.98
C LEU A 41 -0.77 -10.89 -14.30
N GLN A 42 -2.08 -11.16 -14.47
CA GLN A 42 -2.59 -11.66 -15.75
C GLN A 42 -2.37 -10.65 -16.89
N VAL A 43 -2.61 -9.36 -16.63
CA VAL A 43 -2.34 -8.30 -17.62
C VAL A 43 -0.86 -8.28 -18.01
N LEU A 44 0.05 -8.33 -17.03
CA LEU A 44 1.49 -8.32 -17.29
C LEU A 44 1.93 -9.53 -18.14
N MET A 45 1.53 -10.74 -17.74
CA MET A 45 1.92 -11.98 -18.44
C MET A 45 1.47 -12.02 -19.91
N TYR A 46 0.45 -11.24 -20.29
CA TYR A 46 -0.06 -11.17 -21.67
C TYR A 46 0.35 -9.91 -22.43
N SER A 47 1.13 -9.03 -21.81
CA SER A 47 1.64 -7.80 -22.40
C SER A 47 2.96 -7.98 -23.16
N THR A 48 3.19 -9.18 -23.72
CA THR A 48 4.49 -9.60 -24.30
C THR A 48 4.92 -8.77 -25.52
N ASP A 49 4.01 -7.97 -26.07
CA ASP A 49 4.23 -7.08 -27.22
C ASP A 49 4.97 -5.79 -26.84
N ILE A 50 4.89 -5.35 -25.59
CA ILE A 50 5.48 -4.08 -25.13
C ILE A 50 6.41 -4.23 -23.91
N MET A 51 6.42 -5.39 -23.28
CA MET A 51 7.27 -5.66 -22.13
C MET A 51 7.65 -7.15 -22.05
N THR A 52 8.81 -7.39 -21.47
CA THR A 52 9.26 -8.73 -21.05
C THR A 52 8.88 -8.93 -19.59
N VAL A 53 8.27 -10.07 -19.28
CA VAL A 53 7.93 -10.46 -17.90
C VAL A 53 8.59 -11.80 -17.62
N THR A 54 9.46 -11.82 -16.62
CA THR A 54 10.21 -13.01 -16.19
C THR A 54 9.77 -13.37 -14.78
N PRO A 55 8.93 -14.40 -14.59
CA PRO A 55 8.64 -14.92 -13.26
C PRO A 55 9.90 -15.46 -12.59
N LEU A 56 10.05 -15.18 -11.30
CA LEU A 56 11.26 -15.45 -10.53
C LEU A 56 11.01 -16.60 -9.55
N ASP A 57 11.92 -17.57 -9.51
CA ASP A 57 11.92 -18.64 -8.51
C ASP A 57 12.94 -18.31 -7.41
N ILE A 58 12.52 -17.45 -6.48
CA ILE A 58 13.34 -16.95 -5.39
C ILE A 58 12.51 -16.72 -4.14
N GLY A 59 13.09 -17.02 -2.98
CA GLY A 59 12.47 -16.70 -1.69
C GLY A 59 12.38 -15.20 -1.48
N PHE A 60 11.27 -14.70 -0.91
CA PHE A 60 11.09 -13.25 -0.73
C PHE A 60 12.15 -12.61 0.16
N ALA A 61 12.67 -13.34 1.16
CA ALA A 61 13.77 -12.84 1.98
C ALA A 61 15.03 -12.61 1.14
N GLU A 62 15.42 -13.59 0.33
CA GLU A 62 16.56 -13.49 -0.57
C GLU A 62 16.36 -12.41 -1.65
N LEU A 63 15.14 -12.25 -2.16
CA LEU A 63 14.81 -11.20 -3.12
C LEU A 63 15.01 -9.80 -2.51
N PHE A 64 14.57 -9.58 -1.27
CA PHE A 64 14.76 -8.30 -0.59
C PHE A 64 16.21 -8.05 -0.20
N GLU A 65 17.00 -9.09 0.11
CA GLU A 65 18.46 -8.94 0.27
C GLU A 65 19.09 -8.46 -1.04
N LYS A 66 18.70 -9.01 -2.20
CA LYS A 66 19.19 -8.50 -3.50
C LYS A 66 18.83 -7.03 -3.75
N PHE A 67 17.72 -6.54 -3.18
CA PHE A 67 17.33 -5.12 -3.34
C PHE A 67 18.29 -4.15 -2.65
N THR A 68 19.07 -4.58 -1.65
CA THR A 68 20.07 -3.72 -1.01
C THR A 68 21.19 -3.33 -1.96
N ASP A 69 21.48 -4.18 -2.95
CA ASP A 69 22.56 -3.99 -3.93
C ASP A 69 22.15 -3.15 -5.15
N LEU A 70 20.85 -2.83 -5.29
CA LEU A 70 20.32 -2.07 -6.42
C LEU A 70 20.55 -0.56 -6.29
N GLY A 71 21.01 -0.09 -5.13
CA GLY A 71 21.18 1.33 -4.85
C GLY A 71 19.84 2.09 -4.80
N LEU A 72 19.78 3.24 -5.45
CA LEU A 72 18.59 4.08 -5.46
C LEU A 72 17.44 3.40 -6.23
N CYS A 73 16.30 3.25 -5.57
CA CYS A 73 15.10 2.66 -6.10
C CYS A 73 13.90 3.57 -5.86
N MET A 74 12.80 3.32 -6.58
CA MET A 74 11.47 3.78 -6.21
C MET A 74 10.64 2.57 -5.75
N ALA A 75 10.15 2.64 -4.52
CA ALA A 75 9.28 1.67 -3.87
C ALA A 75 7.81 2.12 -4.04
N LEU A 76 6.98 1.26 -4.64
CA LEU A 76 5.57 1.54 -4.87
C LEU A 76 4.71 0.52 -4.11
N THR A 77 3.90 1.03 -3.20
CA THR A 77 2.83 0.29 -2.52
C THR A 77 1.53 1.03 -2.69
N ARG A 78 0.44 0.30 -2.94
CA ARG A 78 -0.87 0.90 -3.17
C ARG A 78 -2.00 0.03 -2.67
N ASN A 79 -3.15 0.66 -2.47
CA ASN A 79 -4.46 0.05 -2.46
C ASN A 79 -5.34 0.67 -3.58
N ASP A 80 -6.65 0.50 -3.48
CA ASP A 80 -7.58 0.91 -4.52
C ASP A 80 -7.79 2.43 -4.58
N SER A 81 -7.60 3.14 -3.46
CA SER A 81 -7.78 4.59 -3.33
C SER A 81 -6.47 5.37 -3.31
N THR A 82 -5.37 4.75 -2.91
CA THR A 82 -4.12 5.44 -2.57
C THR A 82 -2.89 4.74 -3.13
N VAL A 83 -1.98 5.52 -3.72
CA VAL A 83 -0.65 5.08 -4.20
C VAL A 83 0.43 5.83 -3.44
N SER A 84 1.40 5.11 -2.89
CA SER A 84 2.59 5.63 -2.23
C SER A 84 3.83 5.23 -3.03
N GLU A 85 4.60 6.21 -3.47
CA GLU A 85 5.86 6.05 -4.22
C GLU A 85 6.98 6.74 -3.44
N VAL A 86 7.91 5.97 -2.90
CA VAL A 86 9.04 6.47 -2.10
C VAL A 86 10.34 6.18 -2.85
N LYS A 87 11.15 7.21 -3.11
CA LYS A 87 12.48 7.04 -3.69
C LYS A 87 13.52 6.97 -2.57
N GLY A 88 14.36 5.96 -2.61
CA GLY A 88 15.32 5.70 -1.54
C GLY A 88 16.14 4.44 -1.78
N VAL A 89 16.88 4.04 -0.76
CA VAL A 89 17.66 2.79 -0.77
C VAL A 89 16.97 1.78 0.14
N TYR A 90 17.00 0.51 -0.25
CA TYR A 90 16.53 -0.57 0.62
C TYR A 90 17.59 -0.84 1.69
N GLY A 91 17.22 -0.67 2.95
CA GLY A 91 18.03 -1.15 4.07
C GLY A 91 18.00 -2.67 4.15
N LYS A 92 18.85 -3.23 5.02
CA LYS A 92 18.88 -4.67 5.27
C LYS A 92 17.51 -5.16 5.75
N PRO A 93 16.90 -6.15 5.08
CA PRO A 93 15.62 -6.70 5.53
C PRO A 93 15.82 -7.59 6.76
N SER A 94 14.74 -7.77 7.53
CA SER A 94 14.67 -8.77 8.59
C SER A 94 13.36 -9.54 8.46
N PHE A 95 13.42 -10.85 8.65
CA PHE A 95 12.27 -11.74 8.54
C PHE A 95 12.20 -12.67 9.76
N HIS A 96 11.00 -12.81 10.33
CA HIS A 96 10.66 -13.73 11.41
C HIS A 96 9.39 -14.48 11.01
N GLY A 97 9.57 -15.66 10.38
CA GLY A 97 8.46 -16.42 9.80
C GLY A 97 7.74 -15.61 8.71
N PRO A 98 6.41 -15.44 8.77
CA PRO A 98 5.64 -14.69 7.77
C PRO A 98 5.75 -13.16 7.94
N MET A 99 6.43 -12.68 8.97
CA MET A 99 6.59 -11.25 9.23
C MET A 99 7.95 -10.80 8.74
N GLY A 100 8.00 -9.71 7.99
CA GLY A 100 9.23 -9.07 7.59
C GLY A 100 9.19 -7.56 7.74
N MET A 101 10.34 -6.92 7.78
CA MET A 101 10.45 -5.47 7.75
C MET A 101 11.74 -5.02 7.08
N VAL A 102 11.67 -3.86 6.45
CA VAL A 102 12.82 -3.04 6.07
C VAL A 102 12.67 -1.76 6.88
N HIS A 103 13.67 -1.43 7.70
CA HIS A 103 13.67 -0.19 8.45
C HIS A 103 14.90 0.61 8.07
N HIS A 104 14.68 1.70 7.35
CA HIS A 104 15.72 2.59 6.83
C HIS A 104 15.17 4.03 6.78
N ASP A 105 16.07 5.01 6.81
CA ASP A 105 15.71 6.44 6.79
C ASP A 105 14.93 6.87 5.54
N THR A 106 14.99 6.05 4.48
CA THR A 106 14.30 6.31 3.21
C THR A 106 13.16 5.33 2.96
N ILE A 107 13.45 4.05 2.75
CA ILE A 107 12.42 3.02 2.52
C ILE A 107 12.12 2.29 3.84
N ASP A 108 10.92 2.51 4.39
CA ASP A 108 10.42 1.84 5.59
C ASP A 108 9.17 1.00 5.26
N LEU A 109 9.24 -0.30 5.54
CA LEU A 109 8.26 -1.30 5.13
C LEU A 109 7.91 -2.23 6.29
N ARG A 110 6.63 -2.61 6.38
CA ARG A 110 6.17 -3.77 7.14
C ARG A 110 5.57 -4.78 6.16
N MET A 111 6.08 -6.00 6.21
CA MET A 111 5.81 -7.06 5.23
C MET A 111 5.08 -8.22 5.92
N PHE A 112 3.97 -8.65 5.32
CA PHE A 112 3.16 -9.76 5.80
C PHE A 112 3.11 -10.84 4.71
N THR A 113 4.12 -11.71 4.68
CA THR A 113 4.42 -12.57 3.52
C THR A 113 3.51 -13.78 3.36
N SER A 114 2.62 -14.07 4.33
CA SER A 114 1.68 -15.20 4.27
C SER A 114 0.80 -15.22 3.02
N SER A 115 0.51 -14.06 2.44
CA SER A 115 -0.35 -13.93 1.24
C SER A 115 0.44 -13.78 -0.05
N TRP A 116 1.77 -13.65 0.00
CA TRP A 116 2.61 -13.42 -1.16
C TRP A 116 2.78 -14.74 -1.93
N SER A 117 2.83 -14.69 -3.26
CA SER A 117 2.88 -15.91 -4.07
C SER A 117 3.75 -15.83 -5.31
N PHE A 118 3.84 -14.65 -5.93
CA PHE A 118 4.60 -14.46 -7.16
C PHE A 118 5.52 -13.26 -7.06
N ALA A 119 6.74 -13.42 -7.56
CA ALA A 119 7.64 -12.33 -7.90
C ALA A 119 7.95 -12.40 -9.39
N VAL A 120 7.94 -11.26 -10.07
CA VAL A 120 8.30 -11.17 -11.48
C VAL A 120 9.23 -9.97 -11.70
N ALA A 121 10.20 -10.14 -12.60
CA ALA A 121 10.94 -9.03 -13.18
C ALA A 121 10.23 -8.56 -14.44
N VAL A 122 10.04 -7.25 -14.58
CA VAL A 122 9.38 -6.63 -15.74
C VAL A 122 10.34 -5.62 -16.37
N GLU A 123 10.54 -5.75 -17.68
CA GLU A 123 11.26 -4.78 -18.49
C GLU A 123 10.33 -4.27 -19.58
N GLN A 124 9.94 -2.99 -19.51
CA GLN A 124 9.08 -2.34 -20.50
C GLN A 124 9.91 -1.38 -21.35
N ILE A 125 9.91 -1.58 -22.66
CA ILE A 125 10.61 -0.70 -23.59
C ILE A 125 9.86 0.63 -23.71
N LYS A 126 10.56 1.74 -23.52
CA LYS A 126 10.06 3.12 -23.65
C LYS A 126 10.99 3.91 -24.58
N GLY A 127 10.78 3.79 -25.88
CA GLY A 127 11.63 4.44 -26.87
C GLY A 127 13.05 3.85 -26.84
N GLN A 128 14.05 4.66 -26.52
CA GLN A 128 15.44 4.22 -26.37
C GLN A 128 15.77 3.71 -24.96
N ASP A 129 14.91 3.99 -23.97
CA ASP A 129 15.09 3.58 -22.59
C ASP A 129 14.23 2.35 -22.24
N ALA A 130 14.55 1.67 -21.15
CA ALA A 130 13.75 0.59 -20.59
C ALA A 130 13.37 0.91 -19.14
N LEU A 131 12.08 0.78 -18.81
CA LEU A 131 11.59 0.83 -17.45
C LEU A 131 11.64 -0.59 -16.85
N ARG A 132 12.48 -0.76 -15.84
CA ARG A 132 12.72 -2.04 -15.17
C ARG A 132 12.11 -2.06 -13.78
N SER A 133 11.54 -3.19 -13.40
CA SER A 133 10.97 -3.36 -12.06
C SER A 133 10.91 -4.80 -11.59
N PHE A 134 11.01 -4.99 -10.28
CA PHE A 134 10.57 -6.21 -9.62
C PHE A 134 9.17 -5.98 -9.05
N GLN A 135 8.24 -6.90 -9.28
CA GLN A 135 6.85 -6.77 -8.84
C GLN A 135 6.40 -8.03 -8.12
N ILE A 136 5.76 -7.84 -6.97
CA ILE A 136 5.33 -8.90 -6.05
C ILE A 136 3.80 -8.95 -6.03
N PHE A 137 3.25 -10.15 -6.06
CA PHE A 137 1.80 -10.39 -6.14
C PHE A 137 1.34 -11.46 -5.15
N ASP A 138 0.06 -11.37 -4.78
CA ASP A 138 -0.62 -12.41 -4.01
C ASP A 138 -1.04 -13.60 -4.89
N LYS A 139 -1.60 -14.64 -4.28
CA LYS A 139 -2.13 -15.83 -4.98
C LYS A 139 -3.22 -15.51 -6.02
N GLN A 140 -3.91 -14.37 -5.92
CA GLN A 140 -4.91 -13.91 -6.90
C GLN A 140 -4.28 -13.07 -8.02
N GLY A 141 -2.97 -12.79 -7.96
CA GLY A 141 -2.28 -11.92 -8.90
C GLY A 141 -2.54 -10.42 -8.68
N ARG A 142 -2.97 -10.02 -7.47
CA ARG A 142 -3.07 -8.60 -7.08
C ARG A 142 -1.69 -8.10 -6.67
N ALA A 143 -1.32 -6.89 -7.11
CA ALA A 143 -0.03 -6.31 -6.77
C ALA A 143 0.07 -5.98 -5.28
N ILE A 144 1.18 -6.40 -4.67
CA ILE A 144 1.52 -6.14 -3.27
C ILE A 144 2.52 -5.01 -3.18
N HIS A 145 3.61 -5.11 -3.94
CA HIS A 145 4.71 -4.15 -3.89
C HIS A 145 5.50 -4.16 -5.20
N LYS A 146 6.05 -3.01 -5.59
CA LYS A 146 6.88 -2.88 -6.78
C LYS A 146 8.15 -2.08 -6.48
N VAL A 147 9.25 -2.53 -7.05
CA VAL A 147 10.57 -1.93 -6.91
C VAL A 147 11.07 -1.53 -8.28
N TYR A 148 11.33 -0.24 -8.47
CA TYR A 148 11.86 0.34 -9.71
C TYR A 148 13.27 0.85 -9.48
N PRO A 149 14.32 0.10 -9.84
CA PRO A 149 15.70 0.57 -9.72
C PRO A 149 15.90 1.82 -10.58
N GLN A 150 16.58 2.83 -10.04
CA GLN A 150 16.81 4.09 -10.73
C GLN A 150 18.17 4.04 -11.45
N GLY A 151 18.15 4.25 -12.77
CA GLY A 151 19.39 4.32 -13.57
C GLY A 151 20.15 3.00 -13.73
N ILE A 152 19.51 1.85 -13.46
CA ILE A 152 20.15 0.54 -13.66
C ILE A 152 20.44 0.29 -15.15
N SER A 153 21.69 -0.05 -15.47
CA SER A 153 22.09 -0.38 -16.84
C SER A 153 21.49 -1.72 -17.30
N SER A 154 21.47 -1.94 -18.61
CA SER A 154 20.99 -3.22 -19.18
C SER A 154 21.83 -4.39 -18.70
N GLU A 155 23.14 -4.21 -18.62
CA GLU A 155 24.10 -5.24 -18.19
C GLU A 155 23.92 -5.56 -16.71
N ALA A 156 23.75 -4.54 -15.86
CA ALA A 156 23.50 -4.71 -14.43
C ALA A 156 22.17 -5.42 -14.19
N TRP A 157 21.11 -5.03 -14.91
CA TRP A 157 19.81 -5.70 -14.85
C TRP A 157 19.91 -7.19 -15.22
N GLN A 158 20.55 -7.50 -16.35
CA GLN A 158 20.74 -8.89 -16.77
C GLN A 158 21.60 -9.67 -15.79
N SER A 159 22.65 -9.06 -15.22
CA SER A 159 23.49 -9.67 -14.20
C SER A 159 22.69 -10.06 -12.95
N VAL A 160 21.76 -9.22 -12.50
CA VAL A 160 20.89 -9.57 -11.37
C VAL A 160 20.00 -10.76 -11.75
N LEU A 161 19.38 -10.72 -12.93
CA LEU A 161 18.46 -11.78 -13.37
C LEU A 161 19.15 -13.13 -13.59
N THR A 162 20.40 -13.17 -14.06
CA THR A 162 21.13 -14.46 -14.23
C THR A 162 21.43 -15.15 -12.90
N THR A 163 21.43 -14.41 -11.79
CA THR A 163 21.56 -14.99 -10.43
C THR A 163 20.25 -15.54 -9.88
N ILE A 164 19.12 -15.35 -10.57
CA ILE A 164 17.79 -15.75 -10.12
C ILE A 164 17.21 -16.78 -11.10
N PRO A 165 16.91 -18.01 -10.66
CA PRO A 165 16.31 -18.99 -11.54
C PRO A 165 14.93 -18.52 -12.06
N PRO A 166 14.64 -18.72 -13.37
CA PRO A 166 13.32 -18.41 -13.90
C PRO A 166 12.29 -19.42 -13.40
N ARG A 167 11.10 -18.94 -13.07
CA ARG A 167 9.94 -19.78 -12.75
C ARG A 167 9.06 -19.95 -13.98
N VAL A 168 8.58 -21.17 -14.21
CA VAL A 168 7.46 -21.38 -15.16
C VAL A 168 6.17 -20.99 -14.45
N LEU A 169 5.47 -19.99 -15.00
CA LEU A 169 4.18 -19.52 -14.49
C LEU A 169 3.14 -19.55 -15.60
N SER A 170 1.99 -20.13 -15.32
CA SER A 170 0.83 -20.20 -16.19
C SER A 170 -0.38 -19.50 -15.55
N LEU A 171 -1.43 -19.27 -16.34
CA LEU A 171 -2.68 -18.71 -15.81
C LEU A 171 -3.36 -19.61 -14.77
N GLN A 172 -3.15 -20.92 -14.85
CA GLN A 172 -3.78 -21.88 -13.94
C GLN A 172 -3.20 -21.80 -12.53
N ASP A 173 -2.00 -21.23 -12.40
CA ASP A 173 -1.35 -21.00 -11.11
C ASP A 173 -1.94 -19.80 -10.37
N ILE A 174 -2.58 -18.86 -11.10
CA ILE A 174 -3.22 -17.67 -10.52
C ILE A 174 -4.62 -18.05 -10.07
N ALA A 175 -4.86 -18.02 -8.77
CA ALA A 175 -6.16 -18.34 -8.21
C ALA A 175 -7.21 -17.32 -8.65
N PRO A 176 -8.47 -17.74 -8.88
CA PRO A 176 -9.53 -16.83 -9.26
C PRO A 176 -9.77 -15.78 -8.17
N LYS A 177 -10.26 -14.61 -8.58
CA LYS A 177 -10.68 -13.57 -7.64
C LYS A 177 -11.74 -14.17 -6.70
N VAL A 178 -11.45 -14.15 -5.41
CA VAL A 178 -12.42 -14.53 -4.38
C VAL A 178 -13.27 -13.29 -4.12
N ASN A 179 -14.58 -13.40 -4.33
CA ASN A 179 -15.50 -12.37 -3.86
C ASN A 179 -15.47 -12.37 -2.32
N SER A 180 -15.40 -11.20 -1.71
CA SER A 180 -15.55 -11.09 -0.27
C SER A 180 -16.81 -11.82 0.17
N ALA A 181 -16.70 -12.65 1.22
CA ALA A 181 -17.87 -13.26 1.81
C ALA A 181 -18.82 -12.13 2.26
N PRO A 182 -20.15 -12.33 2.21
CA PRO A 182 -21.09 -11.39 2.80
C PRO A 182 -20.65 -11.07 4.23
N LEU A 183 -20.78 -9.80 4.62
CA LEU A 183 -20.61 -9.39 6.02
C LEU A 183 -21.38 -10.38 6.90
N GLN A 184 -20.65 -11.12 7.74
CA GLN A 184 -21.28 -11.94 8.76
C GLN A 184 -22.11 -11.01 9.66
N SER A 185 -23.15 -11.55 10.31
CA SER A 185 -23.93 -10.80 11.29
C SER A 185 -23.00 -10.03 12.22
N VAL A 186 -23.23 -8.73 12.37
CA VAL A 186 -22.44 -7.86 13.25
C VAL A 186 -22.37 -8.52 14.63
N PRO A 187 -21.18 -8.95 15.09
CA PRO A 187 -21.08 -9.61 16.37
C PRO A 187 -21.51 -8.62 17.46
N GLU A 188 -22.19 -9.12 18.49
CA GLU A 188 -22.47 -8.33 19.67
C GLU A 188 -21.13 -8.06 20.39
N ILE A 189 -20.70 -6.80 20.39
CA ILE A 189 -19.44 -6.37 20.98
C ILE A 189 -19.73 -5.68 22.31
N ASP A 190 -19.03 -6.12 23.34
CA ASP A 190 -18.98 -5.44 24.62
C ASP A 190 -18.15 -4.15 24.49
N ALA A 191 -18.85 -3.04 24.26
CA ALA A 191 -18.23 -1.72 24.06
C ALA A 191 -17.47 -1.25 25.31
N GLU A 192 -17.93 -1.60 26.52
CA GLU A 192 -17.27 -1.22 27.77
C GLU A 192 -15.96 -1.99 27.95
N ALA A 193 -15.96 -3.29 27.68
CA ALA A 193 -14.75 -4.11 27.72
C ALA A 193 -13.74 -3.67 26.64
N LEU A 194 -14.22 -3.41 25.41
CA LEU A 194 -13.39 -2.89 24.32
C LEU A 194 -12.72 -1.57 24.70
N ARG A 195 -13.49 -0.60 25.22
CA ARG A 195 -12.95 0.68 25.68
C ARG A 195 -11.98 0.51 26.86
N SER A 196 -12.30 -0.34 27.83
CA SER A 196 -11.43 -0.60 28.98
C SER A 196 -10.06 -1.13 28.55
N ASP A 197 -10.04 -2.06 27.58
CA ASP A 197 -8.78 -2.58 27.05
C ASP A 197 -8.05 -1.57 26.17
N TRP A 198 -8.77 -0.74 25.42
CA TRP A 198 -8.17 0.32 24.60
C TRP A 198 -7.40 1.32 25.46
N LEU A 199 -7.96 1.67 26.62
CA LEU A 199 -7.33 2.58 27.57
C LEU A 199 -6.05 2.01 28.21
N LYS A 200 -5.81 0.70 28.09
CA LYS A 200 -4.63 -0.01 28.61
C LYS A 200 -3.57 -0.28 27.53
N LEU A 201 -3.75 0.21 26.31
CA LEU A 201 -2.75 0.05 25.26
C LEU A 201 -1.42 0.70 25.68
N GLU A 202 -0.33 -0.06 25.54
CA GLU A 202 1.03 0.42 25.79
C GLU A 202 1.80 0.66 24.49
N ASP A 203 1.41 0.00 23.39
CA ASP A 203 1.94 0.17 22.05
C ASP A 203 0.81 0.23 21.00
N THR A 204 0.97 1.06 19.96
CA THR A 204 0.01 1.11 18.85
C THR A 204 -0.01 -0.18 18.02
N HIS A 205 1.05 -1.00 18.06
CA HIS A 205 1.11 -2.30 17.39
C HIS A 205 0.16 -3.33 18.05
N ASP A 206 -0.15 -3.17 19.35
CA ASP A 206 -1.06 -4.06 20.08
C ASP A 206 -2.52 -3.88 19.67
N PHE A 207 -2.83 -2.77 18.98
CA PHE A 207 -4.18 -2.45 18.52
C PHE A 207 -4.81 -3.57 17.68
N HIS A 208 -4.02 -4.22 16.81
CA HIS A 208 -4.51 -5.34 16.01
C HIS A 208 -4.86 -6.57 16.87
N ALA A 209 -4.13 -6.82 17.95
CA ALA A 209 -4.43 -7.91 18.88
C ALA A 209 -5.69 -7.62 19.68
N LEU A 210 -5.89 -6.36 20.10
CA LEU A 210 -7.09 -5.89 20.76
C LEU A 210 -8.34 -6.08 19.89
N LEU A 211 -8.29 -5.66 18.62
CA LEU A 211 -9.42 -5.85 17.69
C LEU A 211 -9.78 -7.34 17.53
N ARG A 212 -8.77 -8.21 17.38
CA ARG A 212 -8.99 -9.67 17.31
C ARG A 212 -9.61 -10.24 18.59
N LYS A 213 -9.17 -9.78 19.77
CA LYS A 213 -9.71 -10.22 21.06
C LYS A 213 -11.21 -9.95 21.17
N HIS A 214 -11.64 -8.77 20.73
CA HIS A 214 -13.03 -8.32 20.77
C HIS A 214 -13.83 -8.71 19.53
N LYS A 215 -13.21 -9.42 18.56
CA LYS A 215 -13.81 -9.74 17.25
C LYS A 215 -14.42 -8.52 16.57
N ALA A 216 -13.75 -7.38 16.75
CA ALA A 216 -14.21 -6.09 16.27
C ALA A 216 -13.48 -5.72 14.98
N ASP A 217 -14.24 -5.35 13.96
CA ASP A 217 -13.67 -4.61 12.83
C ASP A 217 -13.27 -3.20 13.25
N ARG A 218 -12.30 -2.64 12.55
CA ARG A 218 -11.68 -1.36 12.92
C ARG A 218 -12.68 -0.21 13.00
N LEU A 219 -13.52 -0.03 11.97
CA LEU A 219 -14.54 1.03 11.93
C LEU A 219 -15.59 0.85 13.02
N MET A 220 -16.07 -0.38 13.22
CA MET A 220 -17.02 -0.69 14.29
C MET A 220 -16.42 -0.41 15.67
N ALA A 221 -15.15 -0.73 15.89
CA ALA A 221 -14.48 -0.39 17.14
C ALA A 221 -14.45 1.12 17.37
N PHE A 222 -14.23 1.93 16.32
CA PHE A 222 -14.20 3.39 16.43
C PHE A 222 -15.55 3.97 16.82
N GLU A 223 -16.64 3.43 16.29
CA GLU A 223 -18.01 3.85 16.62
C GLU A 223 -18.37 3.56 18.09
N LEU A 224 -17.82 2.49 18.68
CA LEU A 224 -18.18 2.01 20.00
C LEU A 224 -17.33 2.59 21.14
N VAL A 225 -16.06 2.93 20.88
CA VAL A 225 -15.10 3.25 21.96
C VAL A 225 -15.27 4.63 22.56
N GLY A 226 -16.09 5.51 21.97
CA GLY A 226 -16.35 6.85 22.48
C GLY A 226 -15.50 7.95 21.84
N LYS A 227 -16.06 9.17 21.79
CA LYS A 227 -15.57 10.30 20.98
C LYS A 227 -14.21 10.88 21.40
N ASP A 228 -13.77 10.62 22.62
CA ASP A 228 -12.44 10.99 23.11
C ASP A 228 -11.33 10.08 22.55
N LEU A 229 -11.66 8.81 22.26
CA LEU A 229 -10.74 7.82 21.70
C LEU A 229 -10.85 7.73 20.17
N ALA A 230 -12.04 7.84 19.62
CA ALA A 230 -12.25 7.87 18.18
C ALA A 230 -13.45 8.75 17.83
N ARG A 231 -13.25 9.73 16.96
CA ARG A 231 -14.32 10.57 16.43
C ARG A 231 -14.26 10.67 14.92
N GLU A 232 -15.41 10.52 14.28
CA GLU A 232 -15.54 10.71 12.85
C GLU A 232 -15.34 12.19 12.50
N VAL A 233 -14.67 12.44 11.38
CA VAL A 233 -14.37 13.76 10.84
C VAL A 233 -14.63 13.76 9.34
N PRO A 234 -14.85 14.93 8.71
CA PRO A 234 -14.99 14.99 7.26
C PRO A 234 -13.76 14.43 6.55
N VAL A 235 -13.94 13.71 5.45
CA VAL A 235 -12.84 13.20 4.61
C VAL A 235 -11.89 14.33 4.15
N GLN A 236 -12.43 15.54 4.00
CA GLN A 236 -11.68 16.75 3.67
C GLN A 236 -10.54 17.04 4.67
N ALA A 237 -10.65 16.57 5.93
CA ALA A 237 -9.60 16.67 6.95
C ALA A 237 -8.25 16.10 6.47
N LEU A 238 -8.24 15.12 5.56
CA LEU A 238 -7.00 14.62 4.96
C LEU A 238 -6.19 15.73 4.29
N VAL A 239 -6.86 16.53 3.45
CA VAL A 239 -6.24 17.61 2.69
C VAL A 239 -5.84 18.74 3.65
N ASP A 240 -6.71 19.06 4.61
CA ASP A 240 -6.51 20.18 5.53
C ASP A 240 -5.35 19.90 6.50
N VAL A 241 -5.27 18.69 7.05
CA VAL A 241 -4.17 18.26 7.94
C VAL A 241 -2.84 18.23 7.19
N ILE A 242 -2.78 17.66 5.99
CA ILE A 242 -1.53 17.65 5.19
C ILE A 242 -1.14 19.07 4.79
N GLY A 243 -2.10 19.91 4.41
CA GLY A 243 -1.88 21.31 4.07
C GLY A 243 -1.35 22.12 5.25
N ALA A 244 -1.91 21.92 6.43
CA ALA A 244 -1.46 22.54 7.67
C ALA A 244 -0.05 22.05 8.06
N ALA A 245 0.23 20.75 8.01
CA ALA A 245 1.53 20.17 8.30
C ALA A 245 2.61 20.71 7.35
N ARG A 246 2.30 20.79 6.06
CA ARG A 246 3.16 21.43 5.05
C ARG A 246 3.46 22.90 5.41
N LYS A 247 2.44 23.70 5.73
CA LYS A 247 2.60 25.12 6.07
C LYS A 247 3.45 25.33 7.34
N ALA A 248 3.33 24.42 8.30
CA ALA A 248 4.11 24.43 9.54
C ALA A 248 5.49 23.79 9.40
N GLU A 249 5.84 23.27 8.22
CA GLU A 249 7.05 22.45 7.99
C GLU A 249 7.18 21.29 8.98
N LEU A 250 6.04 20.73 9.41
CA LEU A 250 6.00 19.68 10.41
C LEU A 250 6.30 18.33 9.78
N THR A 251 7.15 17.54 10.44
CA THR A 251 7.43 16.16 10.04
C THR A 251 6.30 15.25 10.52
N PHE A 252 5.74 14.47 9.60
CA PHE A 252 4.70 13.50 9.89
C PHE A 252 4.96 12.19 9.14
N MET A 253 4.24 11.14 9.51
CA MET A 253 4.34 9.83 8.89
C MET A 253 3.07 9.51 8.09
N VAL A 254 3.24 8.95 6.89
CA VAL A 254 2.16 8.47 6.03
C VAL A 254 2.29 6.96 5.88
N PHE A 255 1.25 6.23 6.25
CA PHE A 255 1.16 4.78 6.15
C PHE A 255 0.16 4.44 5.04
N VAL A 256 0.62 3.69 4.04
CA VAL A 256 -0.23 3.18 2.94
C VAL A 256 0.03 1.68 2.81
N GLY A 257 -1.03 0.88 2.78
CA GLY A 257 -0.90 -0.57 2.70
C GLY A 257 -2.06 -1.26 2.00
N ASN A 258 -1.93 -2.58 1.83
CA ASN A 258 -2.88 -3.42 1.10
C ASN A 258 -3.13 -4.79 1.77
N GLY A 259 -2.96 -4.84 3.09
CA GLY A 259 -3.11 -6.07 3.89
C GLY A 259 -1.93 -7.05 3.80
N ALA A 260 -1.05 -6.90 2.81
CA ALA A 260 0.15 -7.74 2.64
C ALA A 260 1.47 -6.95 2.75
N MET A 261 1.40 -5.62 2.56
CA MET A 261 2.49 -4.67 2.69
C MET A 261 1.95 -3.37 3.31
N ILE A 262 2.75 -2.73 4.17
CA ILE A 262 2.58 -1.33 4.57
C ILE A 262 3.88 -0.60 4.25
N GLN A 263 3.77 0.47 3.47
CA GLN A 263 4.85 1.40 3.19
C GLN A 263 4.67 2.66 4.02
N ILE A 264 5.75 3.06 4.68
CA ILE A 264 5.79 4.17 5.62
C ILE A 264 6.72 5.22 5.04
N ARG A 265 6.25 6.47 5.01
CA ARG A 265 7.11 7.62 4.71
C ARG A 265 7.04 8.61 5.85
N SER A 266 8.20 8.96 6.41
CA SER A 266 8.36 10.02 7.39
C SER A 266 9.02 11.24 6.75
N GLY A 267 8.49 12.44 6.98
CA GLY A 267 9.11 13.66 6.47
C GLY A 267 8.16 14.86 6.43
N VAL A 268 8.68 15.99 5.97
CA VAL A 268 7.89 17.19 5.65
C VAL A 268 7.34 17.08 4.23
N ALA A 269 6.07 17.39 4.01
CA ALA A 269 5.50 17.49 2.65
C ALA A 269 5.80 18.87 2.07
N LYS A 270 6.24 18.96 0.81
CA LYS A 270 6.68 20.23 0.19
C LYS A 270 5.72 20.73 -0.89
N GLU A 271 5.31 19.86 -1.80
CA GLU A 271 4.43 20.20 -2.90
C GLU A 271 3.14 19.38 -2.85
N THR A 272 2.02 20.06 -2.66
CA THR A 272 0.69 19.43 -2.65
C THR A 272 -0.18 19.99 -3.77
N ARG A 273 -0.91 19.14 -4.50
CA ARG A 273 -1.83 19.59 -5.57
C ARG A 273 -3.11 18.77 -5.62
N MET A 274 -4.22 19.47 -5.88
CA MET A 274 -5.46 18.86 -6.37
C MET A 274 -5.46 18.83 -7.89
N LEU A 275 -5.64 17.65 -8.48
CA LEU A 275 -5.76 17.44 -9.93
C LEU A 275 -7.02 16.60 -10.19
N GLY A 276 -8.11 17.27 -10.55
CA GLY A 276 -9.43 16.63 -10.62
C GLY A 276 -9.83 16.07 -9.25
N SER A 277 -10.14 14.78 -9.19
CA SER A 277 -10.46 14.07 -7.94
C SER A 277 -9.24 13.58 -7.15
N TRP A 278 -8.02 13.80 -7.66
CA TRP A 278 -6.79 13.32 -7.02
C TRP A 278 -6.14 14.40 -6.16
N PHE A 279 -5.96 14.11 -4.87
CA PHE A 279 -5.06 14.85 -4.00
C PHE A 279 -3.65 14.24 -4.09
N ASN A 280 -2.63 15.08 -4.22
CA ASN A 280 -1.26 14.64 -4.46
C ASN A 280 -0.27 15.31 -3.51
N ILE A 281 0.72 14.55 -3.07
CA ILE A 281 2.05 15.06 -2.69
C ILE A 281 2.99 14.73 -3.84
N LEU A 282 3.77 15.71 -4.32
CA LEU A 282 4.64 15.60 -5.49
C LEU A 282 6.08 15.99 -5.14
N ASP A 283 6.61 15.43 -4.05
CA ASP A 283 7.96 15.73 -3.60
C ASP A 283 8.99 14.94 -4.44
N PRO A 284 10.26 15.41 -4.54
CA PRO A 284 11.29 14.74 -5.34
C PRO A 284 11.50 13.27 -4.97
N ASP A 285 11.42 12.95 -3.68
CA ASP A 285 11.66 11.64 -3.06
C ASP A 285 10.39 10.94 -2.57
N PHE A 286 9.23 11.61 -2.59
CA PHE A 286 7.96 11.02 -2.16
C PHE A 286 6.78 11.54 -2.98
N ASN A 287 6.05 10.61 -3.60
CA ASN A 287 4.80 10.91 -4.27
C ASN A 287 3.67 10.13 -3.61
N LEU A 288 2.59 10.84 -3.27
CA LEU A 288 1.36 10.27 -2.75
C LEU A 288 0.24 10.66 -3.70
N HIS A 289 -0.57 9.71 -4.13
CA HIS A 289 -1.75 9.96 -4.96
C HIS A 289 -2.97 9.37 -4.28
N VAL A 290 -3.92 10.22 -3.90
CA VAL A 290 -5.15 9.82 -3.22
C VAL A 290 -6.35 10.19 -4.07
N ASN A 291 -7.15 9.21 -4.47
CA ASN A 291 -8.41 9.46 -5.16
C ASN A 291 -9.50 9.80 -4.15
N MET A 292 -9.79 11.10 -4.00
CA MET A 292 -10.74 11.60 -3.01
C MET A 292 -12.16 11.09 -3.24
N GLN A 293 -12.53 10.73 -4.47
CA GLN A 293 -13.87 10.19 -4.78
C GLN A 293 -14.09 8.77 -4.24
N LYS A 294 -13.03 8.02 -3.94
CA LYS A 294 -13.14 6.68 -3.36
C LYS A 294 -13.25 6.68 -1.84
N LEU A 295 -13.01 7.82 -1.20
CA LEU A 295 -12.96 7.93 0.25
C LEU A 295 -14.36 8.14 0.82
N LYS A 296 -14.64 7.52 1.97
CA LYS A 296 -15.94 7.59 2.62
C LYS A 296 -15.90 8.08 4.06
N HIS A 297 -15.00 7.52 4.85
CA HIS A 297 -14.90 7.83 6.28
C HIS A 297 -13.51 8.35 6.61
N ALA A 298 -13.43 9.29 7.55
CA ALA A 298 -12.18 9.69 8.18
C ALA A 298 -12.40 9.79 9.69
N TRP A 299 -11.40 9.37 10.45
CA TRP A 299 -11.48 9.29 11.90
C TRP A 299 -10.23 9.88 12.52
N LEU A 300 -10.41 10.77 13.48
CA LEU A 300 -9.36 11.12 14.43
C LEU A 300 -9.37 10.08 15.54
N VAL A 301 -8.25 9.39 15.71
CA VAL A 301 -8.13 8.27 16.63
C VAL A 301 -6.98 8.49 17.60
N ASN A 302 -7.25 8.37 18.89
CA ASN A 302 -6.31 8.50 19.99
C ASN A 302 -6.05 7.13 20.62
N LYS A 303 -4.78 6.72 20.62
CA LYS A 303 -4.35 5.45 21.21
C LYS A 303 -3.36 5.75 22.34
N PRO A 304 -3.65 5.36 23.59
CA PRO A 304 -2.65 5.40 24.65
C PRO A 304 -1.41 4.57 24.28
N SER A 305 -0.27 5.00 24.79
CA SER A 305 0.98 4.25 24.72
C SER A 305 1.86 4.61 25.91
N ARG A 306 2.93 3.84 26.13
CA ARG A 306 3.96 4.15 27.13
C ARG A 306 4.64 5.51 26.92
N HIS A 307 4.54 6.08 25.72
CA HIS A 307 5.12 7.38 25.36
C HIS A 307 4.07 8.51 25.30
N GLY A 308 2.87 8.28 25.85
CA GLY A 308 1.75 9.21 25.79
C GLY A 308 0.74 8.85 24.71
N VAL A 309 -0.25 9.72 24.51
CA VAL A 309 -1.31 9.50 23.53
C VAL A 309 -0.77 9.71 22.11
N VAL A 310 -0.99 8.71 21.25
CA VAL A 310 -0.70 8.79 19.82
C VAL A 310 -1.99 9.11 19.07
N SER A 311 -2.05 10.30 18.47
CA SER A 311 -3.17 10.75 17.65
C SER A 311 -2.91 10.48 16.16
N SER A 312 -3.89 9.90 15.48
CA SER A 312 -3.81 9.58 14.05
C SER A 312 -5.06 10.00 13.28
N LEU A 313 -4.87 10.44 12.03
CA LEU A 313 -5.96 10.52 11.06
C LEU A 313 -6.01 9.21 10.27
N GLU A 314 -7.07 8.43 10.44
CA GLU A 314 -7.30 7.19 9.70
C GLU A 314 -8.41 7.42 8.66
N VAL A 315 -8.11 7.15 7.39
CA VAL A 315 -9.03 7.42 6.27
C VAL A 315 -9.39 6.11 5.58
N PHE A 316 -10.67 5.94 5.25
CA PHE A 316 -11.23 4.70 4.73
C PHE A 316 -12.00 4.94 3.44
N ASP A 317 -11.99 3.94 2.57
CA ASP A 317 -12.78 3.95 1.34
C ASP A 317 -14.24 3.53 1.56
N GLU A 318 -15.03 3.51 0.48
CA GLU A 318 -16.43 3.09 0.49
C GLU A 318 -16.65 1.63 0.91
N GLN A 319 -15.62 0.78 0.83
CA GLN A 319 -15.68 -0.62 1.26
C GLN A 319 -15.30 -0.79 2.73
N GLY A 320 -14.91 0.30 3.42
CA GLY A 320 -14.42 0.27 4.78
C GLY A 320 -12.96 -0.17 4.90
N GLU A 321 -12.24 -0.26 3.78
CA GLU A 321 -10.81 -0.57 3.76
C GLU A 321 -10.00 0.69 4.06
N LEU A 322 -8.85 0.52 4.74
CA LEU A 322 -8.00 1.64 5.12
C LEU A 322 -7.26 2.19 3.89
N ALA A 323 -7.62 3.40 3.47
CA ALA A 323 -6.96 4.13 2.39
C ALA A 323 -5.55 4.55 2.80
N LEU A 324 -5.42 5.23 3.95
CA LEU A 324 -4.14 5.61 4.55
C LEU A 324 -4.28 5.96 6.03
N THR A 325 -3.16 6.09 6.71
CA THR A 325 -3.08 6.69 8.05
C THR A 325 -2.00 7.75 8.13
N LEU A 326 -2.30 8.86 8.82
CA LEU A 326 -1.33 9.87 9.19
C LEU A 326 -1.02 9.80 10.68
N PHE A 327 0.27 9.86 11.03
CA PHE A 327 0.76 9.97 12.41
C PHE A 327 1.72 11.15 12.54
N GLY A 328 1.81 11.71 13.74
CA GLY A 328 2.93 12.57 14.11
C GLY A 328 4.23 11.77 14.09
N TYR A 329 5.32 12.42 13.69
CA TYR A 329 6.62 11.76 13.66
C TYR A 329 7.04 11.28 15.05
N ARG A 330 7.57 10.05 15.11
CA ARG A 330 8.16 9.45 16.30
C ARG A 330 9.22 8.44 15.90
N THR A 331 10.12 8.13 16.83
CA THR A 331 11.02 6.98 16.75
C THR A 331 10.79 6.10 17.98
N ASP A 332 11.38 4.91 18.05
CA ASP A 332 11.27 4.05 19.23
C ASP A 332 11.80 4.69 20.52
N ASN A 333 12.66 5.71 20.38
CA ASN A 333 13.32 6.40 21.49
C ASN A 333 12.74 7.80 21.78
N LEU A 334 11.82 8.32 20.97
CA LEU A 334 11.28 9.67 21.11
C LEU A 334 9.74 9.64 21.21
N PRO A 335 9.14 10.42 22.13
CA PRO A 335 7.70 10.60 22.16
C PRO A 335 7.21 11.29 20.89
N VAL A 336 5.92 11.17 20.59
CA VAL A 336 5.29 11.88 19.47
C VAL A 336 5.48 13.38 19.64
N ASP A 337 5.84 14.06 18.55
CA ASP A 337 5.92 15.52 18.55
C ASP A 337 4.57 16.13 19.01
N PRO A 338 4.53 16.86 20.15
CA PRO A 338 3.29 17.37 20.72
C PRO A 338 2.62 18.43 19.83
N SER A 339 3.35 19.00 18.86
CA SER A 339 2.77 19.92 17.88
C SER A 339 1.81 19.22 16.92
N TRP A 340 1.99 17.91 16.66
CA TRP A 340 1.11 17.13 15.79
C TRP A 340 -0.34 17.09 16.30
N ALA A 341 -0.52 16.76 17.58
CA ALA A 341 -1.85 16.67 18.19
C ALA A 341 -2.59 18.01 18.18
N LYS A 342 -1.87 19.13 18.35
CA LYS A 342 -2.44 20.47 18.24
C LYS A 342 -2.81 20.82 16.80
N LEU A 343 -1.94 20.46 15.84
CA LEU A 343 -2.14 20.75 14.43
C LEU A 343 -3.34 20.00 13.87
N ILE A 344 -3.45 18.70 14.15
CA ILE A 344 -4.55 17.87 13.64
C ILE A 344 -5.90 18.38 14.16
N GLU A 345 -6.01 18.72 15.45
CA GLU A 345 -7.23 19.27 16.04
C GLU A 345 -7.59 20.62 15.41
N ALA A 346 -6.62 21.53 15.28
CA ALA A 346 -6.85 22.85 14.67
C ALA A 346 -7.25 22.76 13.19
N ALA A 347 -6.63 21.86 12.43
CA ALA A 347 -6.91 21.67 11.01
C ALA A 347 -8.29 21.02 10.76
N ILE A 348 -8.80 20.24 11.71
CA ILE A 348 -10.13 19.61 11.61
C ILE A 348 -11.25 20.58 12.05
N ALA A 349 -10.95 21.54 12.92
CA ALA A 349 -11.92 22.46 13.48
C ALA A 349 -12.19 23.71 12.61
N GLY A 350 -11.23 24.09 11.76
CA GLY A 350 -11.35 25.17 10.79
C GLY A 350 -11.89 24.69 9.46
#